data_AF-A0A9E5BGL8-F1
#
_entry.id   AF-A0A9E5BGL8-F1
#
_cell.length_a   1.000
_cell.length_b   1.000
_cell.length_c   1.000
_cell.angle_alpha   90.00
_cell.angle_beta   90.00
_cell.angle_gamma   90.00
#
_symmetry.space_group_name_H-M   'P 1'
#
loop_
_entity.id
_entity.type
_entity.pdbx_description
1 polymer ?
#
loop_
_entity_poly.entity_id
_entity_poly.type
_entity_poly.pdbx_seq_one_letter_code
_entity_poly.pdbx_strand_id
1 'polypeptide(L)'
;MRQAWGDSTLKGNNLYLHVFDWPKDGKLVVGGLKADVESAVLLSNRDKQLSIKRNGIDLEIDIPKEMPDQSDTVILVKCKA
;
A
#
# COMPACT_ATOMS: atom_id res chain seq x y z
N MET A 1 3.24 -14.80 4.58
CA MET A 1 3.09 -14.30 5.96
C MET A 1 2.13 -13.13 5.87
N ARG A 2 0.99 -13.20 6.56
CA ARG A 2 -0.06 -12.17 6.50
C ARG A 2 0.44 -10.90 7.20
N GLN A 3 0.17 -9.73 6.63
CA GLN A 3 0.48 -8.45 7.27
C GLN A 3 -0.65 -8.08 8.23
N ALA A 4 -0.38 -7.25 9.23
CA ALA A 4 -1.39 -6.86 10.23
C ALA A 4 -2.63 -6.16 9.61
N TRP A 5 -2.47 -5.59 8.41
CA TRP A 5 -3.49 -4.85 7.68
C TRP A 5 -4.18 -5.66 6.57
N GLY A 6 -3.66 -6.83 6.20
CA GLY A 6 -4.18 -7.64 5.09
C GLY A 6 -3.11 -8.40 4.30
N ASP A 7 -3.33 -8.51 2.99
CA ASP A 7 -2.57 -9.40 2.09
C ASP A 7 -2.05 -8.65 0.86
N SER A 8 -1.11 -9.28 0.14
CA SER A 8 -0.57 -8.72 -1.10
C SER A 8 -0.47 -9.73 -2.24
N THR A 9 -0.63 -9.22 -3.46
CA THR A 9 -0.42 -9.97 -4.70
C THR A 9 0.49 -9.20 -5.65
N LEU A 10 1.23 -9.91 -6.51
CA LEU A 10 2.22 -9.30 -7.41
C LEU A 10 1.91 -9.68 -8.86
N LYS A 11 1.88 -8.70 -9.76
CA LYS A 11 1.78 -8.90 -11.21
C LYS A 11 2.83 -8.06 -11.92
N GLY A 12 3.89 -8.69 -12.42
CA GLY A 12 5.06 -7.96 -12.92
C GLY A 12 5.64 -7.09 -11.80
N ASN A 13 5.77 -5.79 -12.03
CA ASN A 13 6.29 -4.84 -11.02
C ASN A 13 5.17 -4.15 -10.23
N ASN A 14 3.93 -4.61 -10.35
CA ASN A 14 2.77 -4.05 -9.65
C ASN A 14 2.42 -4.92 -8.45
N LEU A 15 2.66 -4.38 -7.25
CA LEU A 15 2.26 -4.96 -5.99
C LEU A 15 0.89 -4.40 -5.58
N TYR A 16 -0.08 -5.26 -5.37
CA TYR A 16 -1.43 -4.91 -4.94
C TYR A 16 -1.55 -5.26 -3.46
N LEU A 17 -1.85 -4.26 -2.64
CA LEU A 17 -2.06 -4.40 -1.21
C LEU A 17 -3.57 -4.40 -0.96
N HIS A 18 -4.12 -5.56 -0.57
CA HIS A 18 -5.50 -5.71 -0.16
C HIS A 18 -5.58 -5.39 1.33
N VAL A 19 -6.16 -4.23 1.66
CA VAL A 19 -6.22 -3.69 3.02
C VAL A 19 -7.61 -3.93 3.57
N PHE A 20 -7.70 -4.88 4.51
CA PHE A 20 -8.94 -5.22 5.21
C PHE A 20 -9.02 -4.54 6.58
N ASP A 21 -7.88 -4.45 7.26
CA ASP A 21 -7.76 -3.83 8.58
C ASP A 21 -7.12 -2.44 8.41
N TRP A 22 -7.96 -1.41 8.21
CA TRP A 22 -7.52 -0.06 7.85
C TRP A 22 -6.88 0.71 9.02
N PRO A 23 -5.62 1.17 8.87
CA PRO A 23 -4.95 1.99 9.89
C PRO A 23 -5.65 3.33 10.14
N LYS A 24 -6.09 3.57 11.38
CA LYS A 24 -6.82 4.81 11.77
C LYS A 24 -5.92 6.03 11.91
N ASP A 25 -4.62 5.83 12.06
CA ASP A 25 -3.62 6.90 12.10
C ASP A 25 -3.25 7.41 10.70
N GLY A 26 -3.81 6.81 9.64
CA GLY A 26 -3.58 7.19 8.26
C GLY A 26 -2.25 6.70 7.70
N LYS A 27 -1.64 5.68 8.32
CA LYS A 27 -0.33 5.15 7.92
C LYS A 27 -0.37 3.64 7.69
N LEU A 28 -0.13 3.22 6.46
CA LEU A 28 0.06 1.81 6.13
C LEU A 28 1.54 1.47 6.11
N VAL A 29 1.97 0.56 6.99
CA VAL A 29 3.34 0.06 7.00
C VAL A 29 3.41 -1.31 6.33
N VAL A 30 4.12 -1.40 5.21
CA VAL A 30 4.40 -2.64 4.48
C VAL A 30 5.75 -3.17 4.95
N GLY A 31 5.70 -4.23 5.76
CA GLY A 31 6.89 -4.82 6.37
C GLY A 31 7.80 -5.53 5.36
N GLY A 32 9.09 -5.20 5.37
CA GLY A 32 10.14 -5.95 4.66
C GLY A 32 10.12 -5.87 3.12
N LEU A 33 9.44 -4.88 2.53
CA LEU A 33 9.40 -4.69 1.08
C LEU A 33 10.78 -4.26 0.56
N LYS A 34 11.62 -5.18 0.06
CA LYS A 34 12.99 -4.87 -0.39
C LYS A 34 13.07 -4.12 -1.72
N ALA A 35 12.03 -4.18 -2.55
CA ALA A 35 12.01 -3.50 -3.84
C ALA A 35 11.98 -1.98 -3.68
N ASP A 36 12.62 -1.28 -4.61
CA ASP A 36 12.45 0.16 -4.76
C ASP A 36 11.07 0.47 -5.31
N VAL A 37 10.43 1.50 -4.77
CA VAL A 37 9.06 1.90 -5.12
C VAL A 37 9.09 3.18 -5.95
N GLU A 38 8.37 3.18 -7.06
CA GLU A 38 8.16 4.35 -7.91
C GLU A 38 6.97 5.18 -7.43
N SER A 39 5.86 4.52 -7.09
CA SER A 39 4.63 5.21 -6.68
C SER A 39 3.68 4.28 -5.93
N ALA A 40 2.74 4.89 -5.21
CA ALA A 40 1.57 4.24 -4.63
C ALA A 40 0.30 5.05 -4.94
N VAL A 41 -0.79 4.37 -5.28
CA VAL A 41 -2.11 4.95 -5.56
C VAL A 41 -3.22 4.05 -5.02
N LEU A 42 -4.39 4.62 -4.72
CA LEU A 42 -5.59 3.82 -4.54
C LEU A 42 -6.01 3.23 -5.88
N LEU A 43 -6.36 1.94 -5.92
CA LEU A 43 -6.79 1.31 -7.16
C LEU A 43 -8.09 1.93 -7.70
N SER A 44 -8.97 2.38 -6.80
CA SER A 44 -10.22 3.08 -7.09
C SER A 44 -10.04 4.54 -7.52
N ASN A 45 -8.88 5.15 -7.26
CA ASN A 45 -8.56 6.51 -7.68
C ASN A 45 -7.06 6.63 -8.01
N ARG A 46 -6.72 6.29 -9.26
CA ARG A 46 -5.33 6.24 -9.74
C ARG A 46 -4.73 7.61 -10.05
N ASP A 47 -5.56 8.65 -10.12
CA ASP A 47 -5.12 10.01 -10.45
C ASP A 47 -4.46 10.71 -9.26
N LYS A 48 -4.65 10.17 -8.05
CA LYS A 48 -4.08 10.73 -6.82
C LYS A 48 -2.95 9.84 -6.28
N GLN A 49 -1.74 10.37 -6.33
CA GLN A 49 -0.59 9.75 -5.68
C GLN A 49 -0.69 9.82 -4.16
N LEU A 50 -0.30 8.72 -3.51
CA LEU A 50 -0.10 8.65 -2.07
C LEU A 50 1.36 8.97 -1.75
N SER A 51 1.57 9.65 -0.62
CA SER A 51 2.92 9.88 -0.12
C SER A 51 3.50 8.55 0.36
N ILE A 52 4.76 8.31 0.01
CA ILE A 52 5.50 7.11 0.42
C ILE A 52 6.80 7.52 1.10
N LYS A 53 7.19 6.77 2.12
CA LYS A 53 8.44 6.97 2.84
C LYS A 53 9.09 5.64 3.15
N ARG A 54 10.40 5.56 2.91
CA ARG A 54 11.21 4.42 3.32
C ARG A 54 11.58 4.54 4.80
N ASN A 55 11.35 3.49 5.58
CA ASN A 55 11.78 3.40 6.97
C ASN A 55 12.55 2.09 7.20
N GLY A 56 13.87 2.12 6.97
CA GLY A 56 14.70 0.92 7.00
C GLY A 56 14.26 -0.10 5.93
N ILE A 57 13.86 -1.29 6.37
CA ILE A 57 13.39 -2.36 5.48
C ILE A 57 11.90 -2.23 5.13
N ASP A 58 11.18 -1.30 5.77
CA ASP A 58 9.74 -1.12 5.62
C ASP A 58 9.41 0.07 4.71
N LEU A 59 8.23 0.01 4.11
CA LEU A 59 7.62 1.11 3.37
C LEU A 59 6.42 1.64 4.16
N GLU A 60 6.42 2.93 4.47
CA GLU A 60 5.26 3.65 5.01
C GLU A 60 4.53 4.36 3.87
N ILE A 61 3.21 4.22 3.81
CA ILE A 61 2.34 4.88 2.84
C ILE A 61 1.31 5.71 3.61
N ASP A 62 1.21 7.00 3.32
CA ASP A 62 0.14 7.84 3.84
C ASP A 62 -1.15 7.51 3.10
N ILE A 63 -2.15 7.05 3.83
CA ILE A 63 -3.45 6.65 3.31
C ILE A 63 -4.55 7.61 3.81
N PRO A 64 -5.70 7.72 3.12
CA PRO A 64 -6.82 8.49 3.65
C PRO A 64 -7.27 8.01 5.03
N LYS A 65 -7.74 8.94 5.86
CA LYS A 65 -8.27 8.60 7.20
C LYS A 65 -9.50 7.70 7.13
N GLU A 66 -10.30 7.86 6.08
CA GLU A 66 -11.48 7.06 5.82
C GLU A 66 -11.17 5.98 4.80
N MET A 67 -11.55 4.74 5.11
CA MET A 67 -11.40 3.60 4.22
C MET A 67 -12.36 3.74 3.02
N PRO A 68 -11.86 3.85 1.78
CA PRO A 68 -12.69 4.06 0.60
C PRO A 68 -13.67 2.91 0.31
N ASP A 69 -13.20 1.66 0.42
CA ASP A 69 -14.02 0.45 0.32
C ASP A 69 -13.86 -0.32 1.63
N GLN A 70 -14.95 -0.44 2.40
CA GLN A 70 -14.97 -1.06 3.72
C GLN A 70 -14.78 -2.58 3.70
N SER A 71 -14.90 -3.21 2.53
CA SER A 71 -14.71 -4.66 2.38
C SER A 71 -13.29 -4.98 1.94
N ASP A 72 -12.77 -4.26 0.94
CA ASP A 72 -11.41 -4.46 0.42
C ASP A 72 -10.92 -3.19 -0.29
N THR A 73 -10.11 -2.39 0.42
CA THR A 73 -9.42 -1.28 -0.25
C THR A 73 -8.10 -1.77 -0.81
N VAL A 74 -7.94 -1.66 -2.13
CA VAL A 74 -6.70 -2.02 -2.81
C VAL A 74 -5.82 -0.81 -3.06
N ILE A 75 -4.56 -0.88 -2.61
CA ILE A 75 -3.51 0.08 -2.97
C ILE A 75 -2.59 -0.58 -3.99
N LEU A 76 -2.39 0.09 -5.13
CA LEU A 76 -1.42 -0.31 -6.13
C LEU A 76 -0.09 0.39 -5.83
N VAL A 77 0.93 -0.41 -5.59
CA VAL A 77 2.32 0.01 -5.46
C VAL A 77 3.09 -0.42 -6.71
N LYS A 78 3.66 0.54 -7.42
CA LYS A 78 4.52 0.26 -8.58
C LYS A 78 5.96 0.21 -8.12
N CYS A 79 6.59 -0.95 -8.26
CA CYS A 79 8.02 -1.14 -7.99
C CYS A 79 8.85 -0.79 -9.24
N LYS A 80 10.12 -0.41 -9.01
CA LYS A 80 11.09 -0.30 -10.09
C LYS A 80 11.39 -1.68 -10.68
N ALA A 81 11.70 -1.70 -11.97
CA ALA A 81 12.17 -2.88 -12.68
C ALA A 81 13.58 -3.29 -12.24
#